data_AF-A0A971KQJ5-F1
#
_entry.id   AF-A0A971KQJ5-F1
#
_cell.length_a   1.000
_cell.length_b   1.000
_cell.length_c   1.000
_cell.angle_alpha   90.00
_cell.angle_beta   90.00
_cell.angle_gamma   90.00
#
_symmetry.space_group_name_H-M   'P 1'
#
loop_
_entity.id
_entity.type
_entity.pdbx_description
1 polymer ?
#
loop_
_entity_poly.entity_id
_entity_poly.type
_entity_poly.pdbx_seq_one_letter_code
_entity_poly.pdbx_strand_id
1 'polypeptide(L)'
;MKAKAKKKSEILTNTRLSPDDILYIKNAIEDAGGSEVLSAVTVGDDNVWGFSRILARGNENSAPAVIQSLRPGDVLLHNHPSGTLYPSEADMHIASICGKSGIGFAIHNNACSAMYVVVEPYIPPEPQNIDTDEMLSFISKDGAIAAKLPNFEERKGQKDMMAKITEALNSSCHAILEGETGIGKSMAYLIPSIHYAIKNNCRVAISTNTINLQHQLINKDLPFLAKVLPFDFQYRLLKGRQNYICIRKTKEAIASDGTEFLLEANEFDAFNRLVNWADTTNDGSLSDLNWVPPDSLWEKLCCDKDSCPGIRCTQYDECFFYTARRAAADAQLLIVNHHLLFSDLALRANTKEYSQTAVIPACKCFILDEAHNLEETATKHFGFRTASLGIQRLLNKIYVKKGRRELGAVSVIYGLLA
;
A
#
# COMPACT_ATOMS: atom_id res chain seq x y z
N MET A 1 -12.53 29.48 24.47
CA MET A 1 -11.42 29.47 23.49
C MET A 1 -12.02 29.45 22.10
N LYS A 2 -11.64 30.41 21.24
CA LYS A 2 -12.24 30.66 19.92
C LYS A 2 -12.08 29.44 19.00
N ALA A 3 -13.19 28.97 18.44
CA ALA A 3 -13.19 28.04 17.33
C ALA A 3 -12.45 28.67 16.14
N LYS A 4 -11.38 28.04 15.66
CA LYS A 4 -10.74 28.41 14.39
C LYS A 4 -11.77 28.19 13.28
N ALA A 5 -12.31 29.28 12.74
CA ALA A 5 -13.11 29.24 11.53
C ALA A 5 -12.25 28.61 10.42
N LYS A 6 -12.71 27.49 9.85
CA LYS A 6 -12.15 26.93 8.62
C LYS A 6 -12.17 28.02 7.56
N LYS A 7 -11.00 28.37 6.99
CA LYS A 7 -10.93 29.23 5.80
C LYS A 7 -11.85 28.61 4.73
N LYS A 8 -12.94 29.31 4.37
CA LYS A 8 -13.66 29.02 3.13
C LYS A 8 -12.65 29.23 2.00
N SER A 9 -12.53 28.26 1.10
CA SER A 9 -11.81 28.42 -0.18
C SER A 9 -12.32 29.70 -0.85
N GLU A 10 -11.44 30.67 -1.04
CA GLU A 10 -11.78 31.95 -1.64
C GLU A 10 -12.05 31.74 -3.14
N ILE A 11 -13.17 32.27 -3.64
CA ILE A 11 -13.41 32.39 -5.08
C ILE A 11 -12.34 33.34 -5.61
N LEU A 12 -11.49 32.86 -6.50
CA LEU A 12 -10.40 33.64 -7.07
C LEU A 12 -10.98 34.56 -8.14
N THR A 13 -10.82 35.88 -7.96
CA THR A 13 -11.20 36.92 -8.92
C THR A 13 -10.18 37.11 -10.04
N ASN A 14 -9.02 36.46 -9.95
CA ASN A 14 -8.03 36.33 -11.01
C ASN A 14 -7.85 34.85 -11.34
N THR A 15 -7.97 34.49 -12.61
CA THR A 15 -7.74 33.12 -13.06
C THR A 15 -6.24 32.81 -13.09
N ARG A 16 -5.89 31.55 -12.82
CA ARG A 16 -4.50 31.05 -12.94
C ARG A 16 -4.13 30.68 -14.39
N LEU A 17 -5.03 30.93 -15.33
CA LEU A 17 -4.89 30.60 -16.75
C LEU A 17 -4.10 31.68 -17.49
N SER A 18 -3.33 31.26 -18.50
CA SER A 18 -2.71 32.21 -19.43
C SER A 18 -3.79 32.94 -20.28
N PRO A 19 -3.51 34.16 -20.78
CA PRO A 19 -4.44 34.87 -21.68
C PRO A 19 -4.81 34.08 -22.94
N ASP A 20 -3.87 33.34 -23.51
CA ASP A 20 -4.07 32.53 -24.72
C ASP A 20 -4.98 31.33 -24.42
N ASP A 21 -4.78 30.69 -23.27
CA ASP A 21 -5.62 29.58 -22.79
C ASP A 21 -7.06 30.02 -22.49
N ILE A 22 -7.23 31.21 -21.91
CA ILE A 22 -8.55 31.82 -21.70
C ILE A 22 -9.27 31.97 -23.04
N LEU A 23 -8.60 32.52 -24.05
CA LEU A 23 -9.19 32.73 -25.37
C LEU A 23 -9.55 31.39 -26.04
N TYR A 24 -8.67 30.40 -25.95
CA TYR A 24 -8.91 29.06 -26.50
C TYR A 24 -10.13 28.38 -25.88
N ILE A 25 -10.25 28.39 -24.55
CA ILE A 25 -11.40 27.80 -23.83
C ILE A 25 -12.68 28.56 -24.16
N LYS A 26 -12.65 29.90 -24.21
CA LYS A 26 -13.80 30.73 -24.58
C LYS A 26 -14.34 30.37 -25.96
N ASN A 27 -13.46 30.31 -26.96
CA ASN A 27 -13.87 29.95 -28.32
C ASN A 27 -14.54 28.57 -28.35
N ALA A 28 -14.04 27.60 -27.59
CA ALA A 28 -14.63 26.28 -27.51
C ALA A 28 -16.02 26.26 -26.84
N ILE A 29 -16.25 27.14 -25.86
CA ILE A 29 -17.55 27.33 -25.20
C ILE A 29 -18.53 28.04 -26.15
N GLU A 30 -18.06 29.07 -26.87
CA GLU A 30 -18.86 29.77 -27.90
C GLU A 30 -19.26 28.83 -29.04
N ASP A 31 -18.34 28.00 -29.54
CA ASP A 31 -18.62 26.95 -30.52
C ASP A 31 -19.67 25.93 -30.03
N ALA A 32 -19.75 25.73 -28.70
CA ALA A 32 -20.74 24.86 -28.06
C ALA A 32 -22.05 25.60 -27.69
N GLY A 33 -22.23 26.83 -28.18
CA GLY A 33 -23.42 27.64 -27.91
C GLY A 33 -23.54 28.11 -26.45
N GLY A 34 -22.43 28.20 -25.71
CA GLY A 34 -22.41 28.57 -24.30
C GLY A 34 -22.67 27.41 -23.32
N SER A 35 -22.80 26.19 -23.84
CA SER A 35 -23.02 24.96 -23.06
C SER A 35 -21.81 24.57 -22.20
N GLU A 36 -21.99 23.55 -21.36
CA GLU A 36 -20.89 22.97 -20.59
C GLU A 36 -19.83 22.33 -21.51
N VAL A 37 -18.58 22.56 -21.17
CA VAL A 37 -17.37 22.11 -21.84
C VAL A 37 -16.38 21.71 -20.75
N LEU A 38 -15.97 20.44 -20.76
CA LEU A 38 -14.85 20.02 -19.94
C LEU A 38 -13.56 20.27 -20.70
N SER A 39 -12.64 20.93 -20.03
CA SER A 39 -11.29 21.16 -20.52
C SER A 39 -10.26 20.75 -19.47
N ALA A 40 -9.01 20.64 -19.87
CA ALA A 40 -7.91 20.44 -18.94
C ALA A 40 -6.71 21.29 -19.30
N VAL A 41 -5.96 21.64 -18.28
CA VAL A 41 -4.72 22.41 -18.35
C VAL A 41 -3.65 21.71 -17.53
N THR A 42 -2.40 21.98 -17.84
CA THR A 42 -1.24 21.49 -17.11
C THR A 42 -0.61 22.64 -16.33
N VAL A 43 -0.26 22.37 -15.07
CA VAL A 43 0.39 23.37 -14.20
C VAL A 43 1.87 23.45 -14.55
N GLY A 44 2.36 24.66 -14.84
CA GLY A 44 3.78 24.96 -15.05
C GLY A 44 4.51 25.42 -13.78
N ASP A 45 5.80 25.74 -13.92
CA ASP A 45 6.74 25.99 -12.81
C ASP A 45 6.35 27.15 -11.88
N ASP A 46 5.65 28.17 -12.39
CA ASP A 46 5.19 29.35 -11.60
C ASP A 46 3.73 29.22 -11.10
N ASN A 47 3.18 28.00 -11.06
CA ASN A 47 1.77 27.74 -10.74
C ASN A 47 0.78 28.39 -11.73
N VAL A 48 1.27 28.76 -12.91
CA VAL A 48 0.47 29.20 -14.06
C VAL A 48 -0.07 27.97 -14.78
N TRP A 49 -1.36 27.98 -15.10
CA TRP A 49 -2.04 26.88 -15.75
C TRP A 49 -2.10 27.16 -17.25
N GLY A 50 -1.60 26.22 -18.06
CA GLY A 50 -1.61 26.37 -19.51
C GLY A 50 -1.66 25.06 -20.27
N PHE A 51 -1.45 25.13 -21.59
CA PHE A 51 -1.61 23.99 -22.51
C PHE A 51 -3.02 23.39 -22.47
N SER A 52 -4.03 24.26 -22.65
CA SER A 52 -5.44 23.88 -22.62
C SER A 52 -5.79 22.84 -23.66
N ARG A 53 -6.62 21.87 -23.25
CA ARG A 53 -7.16 20.79 -24.07
C ARG A 53 -8.66 20.70 -23.83
N ILE A 54 -9.45 20.73 -24.90
CA ILE A 54 -10.89 20.43 -24.79
C ILE A 54 -11.07 18.92 -24.74
N LEU A 55 -11.68 18.44 -23.65
CA LEU A 55 -11.85 17.01 -23.40
C LEU A 55 -13.23 16.51 -23.85
N ALA A 56 -14.26 17.32 -23.59
CA ALA A 56 -15.63 16.98 -23.97
C ALA A 56 -16.48 18.25 -24.11
N ARG A 57 -17.49 18.19 -24.98
CA ARG A 57 -18.56 19.18 -25.07
C ARG A 57 -19.85 18.53 -24.62
N GLY A 58 -20.56 19.20 -23.74
CA GLY A 58 -21.83 18.77 -23.18
C GLY A 58 -23.02 19.52 -23.77
N ASN A 59 -24.11 19.50 -23.00
CA ASN A 59 -25.28 20.32 -23.22
C ASN A 59 -25.37 21.40 -22.12
N GLU A 60 -26.50 22.08 -22.02
CA GLU A 60 -26.72 23.15 -21.03
C GLU A 60 -26.66 22.69 -19.56
N ASN A 61 -26.75 21.37 -19.30
CA ASN A 61 -26.91 20.81 -17.95
C ASN A 61 -25.86 19.75 -17.57
N SER A 62 -25.06 19.27 -18.52
CA SER A 62 -24.11 18.18 -18.28
C SER A 62 -23.09 18.03 -19.41
N ALA A 63 -21.86 17.69 -19.05
CA ALA A 63 -20.82 17.25 -19.98
C ALA A 63 -20.13 15.95 -19.51
N PRO A 64 -19.68 15.07 -20.43
CA PRO A 64 -18.98 13.84 -20.06
C PRO A 64 -17.63 14.09 -19.36
N ALA A 65 -17.40 13.44 -18.22
CA ALA A 65 -16.12 13.49 -17.50
C ALA A 65 -15.07 12.54 -18.09
N VAL A 66 -14.17 13.06 -18.92
CA VAL A 66 -13.06 12.29 -19.51
C VAL A 66 -11.79 12.47 -18.67
N ILE A 67 -11.59 11.60 -17.67
CA ILE A 67 -10.48 11.72 -16.70
C ILE A 67 -9.26 10.86 -17.10
N GLN A 68 -9.46 9.78 -17.88
CA GLN A 68 -8.40 8.79 -18.18
C GLN A 68 -7.18 9.35 -18.92
N SER A 69 -7.31 10.49 -19.59
CA SER A 69 -6.23 11.14 -20.34
C SER A 69 -5.40 12.12 -19.50
N LEU A 70 -5.75 12.33 -18.23
CA LEU A 70 -5.13 13.31 -17.34
C LEU A 70 -4.04 12.69 -16.46
N ARG A 71 -3.07 13.52 -16.08
CA ARG A 71 -1.90 13.13 -15.28
C ARG A 71 -1.84 13.95 -13.98
N PRO A 72 -1.13 13.48 -12.94
CA PRO A 72 -0.84 14.31 -11.77
C PRO A 72 -0.22 15.64 -12.20
N GLY A 73 -0.70 16.75 -11.64
CA GLY A 73 -0.32 18.10 -12.08
C GLY A 73 -1.19 18.69 -13.20
N ASP A 74 -2.08 17.92 -13.83
CA ASP A 74 -3.16 18.49 -14.65
C ASP A 74 -4.29 19.02 -13.75
N VAL A 75 -5.07 19.96 -14.28
CA VAL A 75 -6.32 20.46 -13.66
C VAL A 75 -7.46 20.25 -14.64
N LEU A 76 -8.51 19.56 -14.18
CA LEU A 76 -9.77 19.47 -14.89
C LEU A 76 -10.60 20.74 -14.64
N LEU A 77 -11.02 21.38 -15.72
CA LEU A 77 -11.78 22.62 -15.72
C LEU A 77 -13.20 22.33 -16.19
N HIS A 78 -14.17 22.77 -15.40
CA HIS A 78 -15.59 22.69 -15.71
C HIS A 78 -16.19 24.10 -15.75
N ASN A 79 -16.71 24.54 -16.89
CA ASN A 79 -17.44 25.81 -16.93
C ASN A 79 -18.87 25.61 -16.43
N HIS A 80 -19.35 26.55 -15.62
CA HIS A 80 -20.76 26.67 -15.27
C HIS A 80 -21.39 27.82 -16.07
N PRO A 81 -22.28 27.55 -17.04
CA PRO A 81 -22.95 28.58 -17.83
C PRO A 81 -23.77 29.56 -16.98
N SER A 82 -24.30 29.10 -15.85
CA SER A 82 -25.05 29.92 -14.88
C SER A 82 -24.19 30.98 -14.19
N GLY A 83 -22.86 30.88 -14.24
CA GLY A 83 -21.92 31.73 -13.50
C GLY A 83 -21.81 31.41 -12.00
N THR A 84 -22.56 30.41 -11.49
CA THR A 84 -22.44 29.98 -10.09
C THR A 84 -21.27 29.02 -9.95
N LEU A 85 -20.22 29.40 -9.22
CA LEU A 85 -18.96 28.63 -9.14
C LEU A 85 -18.90 27.62 -7.98
N TYR A 86 -19.97 27.52 -7.18
CA TYR A 86 -20.02 26.52 -6.12
C TYR A 86 -20.27 25.12 -6.70
N PRO A 87 -19.54 24.10 -6.22
CA PRO A 87 -19.67 22.74 -6.75
C PRO A 87 -21.01 22.11 -6.39
N SER A 88 -21.60 21.41 -7.36
CA SER A 88 -22.71 20.48 -7.15
C SER A 88 -22.25 19.16 -6.53
N GLU A 89 -23.18 18.28 -6.17
CA GLU A 89 -22.85 16.91 -5.71
C GLU A 89 -22.09 16.11 -6.78
N ALA A 90 -22.41 16.33 -8.06
CA ALA A 90 -21.70 15.69 -9.17
C ALA A 90 -20.25 16.21 -9.26
N ASP A 91 -20.05 17.51 -9.12
CA ASP A 91 -18.70 18.11 -9.09
C ASP A 91 -17.89 17.59 -7.91
N MET A 92 -18.50 17.47 -6.72
CA MET A 92 -17.83 16.92 -5.55
C MET A 92 -17.38 15.47 -5.76
N HIS A 93 -18.19 14.66 -6.45
CA HIS A 93 -17.83 13.29 -6.80
C HIS A 93 -16.64 13.24 -7.76
N ILE A 94 -16.68 14.02 -8.85
CA ILE A 94 -15.58 14.09 -9.83
C ILE A 94 -14.31 14.65 -9.20
N ALA A 95 -14.41 15.73 -8.43
CA ALA A 95 -13.31 16.32 -7.69
C ALA A 95 -12.64 15.29 -6.75
N SER A 96 -13.43 14.45 -6.05
CA SER A 96 -12.88 13.37 -5.23
C SER A 96 -12.12 12.32 -6.03
N ILE A 97 -12.55 12.02 -7.27
CA ILE A 97 -11.85 11.09 -8.16
C ILE A 97 -10.54 11.72 -8.65
N CYS A 98 -10.58 12.97 -9.12
CA CYS A 98 -9.40 13.71 -9.58
C CYS A 98 -8.34 13.83 -8.47
N GLY A 99 -8.75 14.23 -7.26
CA GLY A 99 -7.83 14.43 -6.14
C GLY A 99 -7.09 13.17 -5.69
N LYS A 100 -7.69 11.98 -5.85
CA LYS A 100 -7.00 10.70 -5.57
C LYS A 100 -5.81 10.44 -6.50
N SER A 101 -5.82 11.05 -7.67
CA SER A 101 -4.78 10.90 -8.70
C SER A 101 -3.86 12.11 -8.80
N GLY A 102 -3.92 13.06 -7.85
CA GLY A 102 -3.14 14.30 -7.89
C GLY A 102 -3.57 15.28 -9.00
N ILE A 103 -4.73 15.04 -9.61
CA ILE A 103 -5.33 15.91 -10.62
C ILE A 103 -6.16 16.98 -9.90
N GLY A 104 -5.96 18.24 -10.25
CA GLY A 104 -6.75 19.35 -9.74
C GLY A 104 -8.16 19.37 -10.36
N PHE A 105 -9.10 20.03 -9.69
CA PHE A 105 -10.44 20.25 -10.21
C PHE A 105 -10.88 21.68 -9.91
N ALA A 106 -11.28 22.42 -10.94
CA ALA A 106 -11.73 23.80 -10.80
C ALA A 106 -12.96 24.09 -11.65
N ILE A 107 -13.83 24.94 -11.10
CA ILE A 107 -15.05 25.42 -11.76
C ILE A 107 -14.82 26.87 -12.17
N HIS A 108 -15.19 27.24 -13.39
CA HIS A 108 -15.09 28.62 -13.86
C HIS A 108 -16.36 29.09 -14.57
N ASN A 109 -16.49 30.40 -14.79
CA ASN A 109 -17.58 30.94 -15.61
C ASN A 109 -17.22 30.87 -17.10
N ASN A 110 -18.21 31.04 -17.99
CA ASN A 110 -17.97 31.03 -19.45
C ASN A 110 -16.96 32.10 -19.90
N ALA A 111 -16.86 33.20 -19.15
CA ALA A 111 -15.90 34.26 -19.43
C ALA A 111 -14.46 33.94 -18.95
N CYS A 112 -14.23 32.78 -18.33
CA CYS A 112 -12.96 32.37 -17.70
C CYS A 112 -12.32 33.51 -16.89
N SER A 113 -13.14 34.33 -16.24
CA SER A 113 -12.71 35.52 -15.48
C SER A 113 -12.77 35.30 -13.97
N ALA A 114 -13.51 34.28 -13.53
CA ALA A 114 -13.58 33.87 -12.14
C ALA A 114 -13.52 32.34 -12.07
N MET A 115 -12.85 31.83 -11.05
CA MET A 115 -12.75 30.39 -10.83
C MET A 115 -12.76 30.01 -9.35
N TYR A 116 -13.23 28.79 -9.09
CA TYR A 116 -13.23 28.16 -7.79
C TYR A 116 -12.50 26.82 -7.87
N VAL A 117 -11.37 26.72 -7.18
CA VAL A 117 -10.56 25.50 -7.15
C VAL A 117 -11.09 24.61 -6.03
N VAL A 118 -11.72 23.50 -6.42
CA VAL A 118 -12.26 22.51 -5.48
C VAL A 118 -11.13 21.62 -4.95
N VAL A 119 -10.23 21.21 -5.84
CA VAL A 119 -9.05 20.39 -5.53
C VAL A 119 -7.85 21.05 -6.17
N GLU A 120 -6.86 21.38 -5.36
CA GLU A 120 -5.57 21.87 -5.85
C GLU A 120 -4.82 20.72 -6.55
N PRO A 121 -4.24 20.96 -7.74
CA PRO A 121 -3.38 19.98 -8.40
C PRO A 121 -2.16 19.68 -7.53
N TYR A 122 -1.71 18.43 -7.56
CA TYR A 122 -0.49 18.01 -6.90
C TYR A 122 0.48 17.50 -7.94
N ILE A 123 1.53 18.27 -8.19
CA ILE A 123 2.68 17.82 -8.97
C ILE A 123 3.59 17.06 -8.01
N PRO A 124 3.73 15.73 -8.15
CA PRO A 124 4.73 15.02 -7.38
C PRO A 124 6.12 15.55 -7.76
N PRO A 125 7.00 15.85 -6.80
CA PRO A 125 8.34 16.31 -7.10
C PRO A 125 9.08 15.28 -7.96
N GLU A 126 9.93 15.76 -8.87
CA GLU A 126 10.78 14.86 -9.65
C GLU A 126 11.68 14.04 -8.72
N PRO A 127 11.89 12.75 -9.01
CA PRO A 127 12.79 11.93 -8.22
C PRO A 127 14.19 12.52 -8.24
N GLN A 128 14.75 12.76 -7.07
CA GLN A 128 16.13 13.15 -6.91
C GLN A 128 17.03 11.92 -7.01
N ASN A 129 18.05 12.03 -7.86
CA ASN A 129 19.09 11.02 -7.99
C ASN A 129 19.91 10.93 -6.71
N ILE A 130 20.27 9.71 -6.31
CA ILE A 130 21.25 9.44 -5.27
C ILE A 130 22.65 9.32 -5.88
N ASP A 131 23.67 9.79 -5.17
CA ASP A 131 25.06 9.77 -5.64
C ASP A 131 25.66 8.37 -5.48
N THR A 132 26.12 7.78 -6.57
CA THR A 132 26.76 6.47 -6.58
C THR A 132 28.03 6.43 -5.73
N ASP A 133 28.88 7.45 -5.81
CA ASP A 133 30.15 7.48 -5.09
C ASP A 133 29.92 7.60 -3.57
N GLU A 134 28.90 8.38 -3.18
CA GLU A 134 28.43 8.43 -1.80
C GLU A 134 28.00 7.03 -1.31
N MET A 135 27.21 6.30 -2.09
CA MET A 135 26.76 4.95 -1.71
C MET A 135 27.94 3.99 -1.55
N LEU A 136 28.86 3.99 -2.51
CA LEU A 136 30.07 3.15 -2.49
C LEU A 136 31.01 3.50 -1.33
N SER A 137 31.01 4.75 -0.86
CA SER A 137 31.82 5.18 0.28
C SER A 137 31.45 4.44 1.56
N PHE A 138 30.17 4.09 1.76
CA PHE A 138 29.71 3.38 2.97
C PHE A 138 30.33 1.98 3.11
N ILE A 139 30.56 1.29 1.99
CA ILE A 139 31.14 -0.06 1.92
C ILE A 139 32.60 -0.06 1.45
N SER A 140 33.28 1.07 1.58
CA SER A 140 34.73 1.15 1.36
C SER A 140 35.50 0.81 2.64
N LYS A 141 36.80 0.48 2.52
CA LYS A 141 37.67 0.12 3.65
C LYS A 141 37.66 1.16 4.79
N ASP A 142 37.52 2.43 4.46
CA ASP A 142 37.45 3.54 5.43
C ASP A 142 36.01 4.04 5.67
N GLY A 143 35.01 3.30 5.20
CA GLY A 143 33.59 3.65 5.27
C GLY A 143 32.95 3.40 6.63
N ALA A 144 31.74 3.95 6.83
CA ALA A 144 31.00 3.82 8.08
C ALA A 144 30.74 2.35 8.48
N ILE A 145 30.52 1.46 7.48
CA ILE A 145 30.30 0.03 7.71
C ILE A 145 31.57 -0.64 8.23
N ALA A 146 32.73 -0.36 7.62
CA ALA A 146 34.01 -0.91 8.03
C ALA A 146 34.39 -0.52 9.47
N ALA A 147 34.05 0.70 9.88
CA ALA A 147 34.31 1.19 11.23
C ALA A 147 33.52 0.46 12.34
N LYS A 148 32.42 -0.20 12.00
CA LYS A 148 31.48 -0.81 12.97
C LYS A 148 31.29 -2.31 12.78
N LEU A 149 31.69 -2.89 11.66
CA LEU A 149 31.61 -4.32 11.38
C LEU A 149 32.99 -4.97 11.56
N PRO A 150 33.17 -5.84 12.58
CA PRO A 150 34.41 -6.58 12.75
C PRO A 150 34.70 -7.46 11.54
N ASN A 151 35.96 -7.51 11.10
CA ASN A 151 36.41 -8.29 9.94
C ASN A 151 35.71 -7.89 8.62
N PHE A 152 35.29 -6.62 8.49
CA PHE A 152 34.83 -6.12 7.21
C PHE A 152 35.95 -6.24 6.16
N GLU A 153 35.56 -6.71 4.99
CA GLU A 153 36.42 -6.82 3.82
C GLU A 153 35.70 -6.13 2.67
N GLU A 154 36.42 -5.24 2.00
CA GLU A 154 35.93 -4.59 0.80
C GLU A 154 35.94 -5.58 -0.37
N ARG A 155 34.77 -5.80 -0.98
CA ARG A 155 34.60 -6.74 -2.09
C ARG A 155 34.18 -6.02 -3.35
N LYS A 156 34.94 -6.19 -4.43
CA LYS A 156 34.67 -5.55 -5.73
C LYS A 156 33.25 -5.85 -6.23
N GLY A 157 32.82 -7.10 -6.24
CA GLY A 157 31.47 -7.42 -6.75
C GLY A 157 30.33 -6.89 -5.87
N GLN A 158 30.57 -6.60 -4.58
CA GLN A 158 29.60 -5.88 -3.74
C GLN A 158 29.43 -4.44 -4.20
N LYS A 159 30.55 -3.76 -4.50
CA LYS A 159 30.57 -2.39 -5.04
C LYS A 159 29.93 -2.34 -6.43
N ASP A 160 30.30 -3.25 -7.32
CA ASP A 160 29.74 -3.31 -8.67
C ASP A 160 28.22 -3.52 -8.64
N MET A 161 27.73 -4.41 -7.76
CA MET A 161 26.29 -4.62 -7.53
C MET A 161 25.61 -3.35 -7.00
N MET A 162 26.17 -2.69 -5.97
CA MET A 162 25.61 -1.47 -5.40
C MET A 162 25.53 -0.34 -6.44
N ALA A 163 26.57 -0.17 -7.25
CA ALA A 163 26.59 0.83 -8.32
C ALA A 163 25.48 0.57 -9.34
N LYS A 164 25.28 -0.69 -9.76
CA LYS A 164 24.22 -1.05 -10.69
C LYS A 164 22.81 -0.90 -10.11
N ILE A 165 22.63 -1.19 -8.84
CA ILE A 165 21.35 -0.93 -8.15
C ILE A 165 21.07 0.57 -8.08
N THR A 166 22.10 1.37 -7.77
CA THR A 166 21.99 2.84 -7.71
C THR A 166 21.62 3.43 -9.07
N GLU A 167 22.28 2.98 -10.13
CA GLU A 167 21.95 3.35 -11.51
C GLU A 167 20.50 3.01 -11.86
N ALA A 168 20.03 1.81 -11.49
CA ALA A 168 18.66 1.37 -11.75
C ALA A 168 17.60 2.20 -11.00
N LEU A 169 17.88 2.54 -9.73
CA LEU A 169 17.02 3.40 -8.92
C LEU A 169 16.89 4.82 -9.50
N ASN A 170 18.01 5.41 -9.94
CA ASN A 170 18.04 6.75 -10.53
C ASN A 170 17.37 6.80 -11.91
N SER A 171 17.63 5.82 -12.77
CA SER A 171 17.10 5.76 -14.14
C SER A 171 15.69 5.16 -14.25
N SER A 172 15.11 4.69 -13.13
CA SER A 172 13.82 4.00 -13.11
C SER A 172 13.73 2.80 -14.06
N CYS A 173 14.82 2.05 -14.21
CA CYS A 173 14.87 0.85 -15.06
C CYS A 173 14.88 -0.44 -14.23
N HIS A 174 14.65 -1.57 -14.91
CA HIS A 174 14.79 -2.90 -14.31
C HIS A 174 16.23 -3.39 -14.41
N ALA A 175 16.76 -3.93 -13.31
CA ALA A 175 18.07 -4.57 -13.28
C ALA A 175 17.93 -6.02 -12.79
N ILE A 176 18.59 -6.93 -13.49
CA ILE A 176 18.74 -8.33 -13.08
C ILE A 176 20.22 -8.52 -12.78
N LEU A 177 20.54 -8.81 -11.52
CA LEU A 177 21.90 -8.89 -11.02
C LEU A 177 22.12 -10.26 -10.38
N GLU A 178 23.17 -10.95 -10.82
CA GLU A 178 23.64 -12.17 -10.19
C GLU A 178 24.86 -11.85 -9.31
N GLY A 179 24.89 -12.39 -8.11
CA GLY A 179 26.00 -12.23 -7.20
C GLY A 179 26.23 -13.49 -6.39
N GLU A 180 27.50 -13.85 -6.22
CA GLU A 180 27.92 -15.01 -5.46
C GLU A 180 27.45 -14.93 -4.00
N THR A 181 27.20 -16.08 -3.40
CA THR A 181 26.82 -16.18 -2.00
C THR A 181 27.92 -15.61 -1.10
N GLY A 182 27.56 -14.82 -0.09
CA GLY A 182 28.53 -14.23 0.84
C GLY A 182 29.22 -12.96 0.35
N ILE A 183 28.93 -12.48 -0.87
CA ILE A 183 29.48 -11.20 -1.37
C ILE A 183 28.98 -9.96 -0.62
N GLY A 184 27.96 -10.12 0.23
CA GLY A 184 27.33 -9.02 0.97
C GLY A 184 26.19 -8.34 0.21
N LYS A 185 25.41 -9.12 -0.56
CA LYS A 185 24.25 -8.68 -1.36
C LYS A 185 23.29 -7.79 -0.57
N SER A 186 22.98 -8.16 0.67
CA SER A 186 22.06 -7.42 1.53
C SER A 186 22.47 -5.96 1.70
N MET A 187 23.73 -5.68 2.05
CA MET A 187 24.19 -4.29 2.19
C MET A 187 24.20 -3.56 0.85
N ALA A 188 24.54 -4.26 -0.24
CA ALA A 188 24.58 -3.69 -1.59
C ALA A 188 23.22 -3.18 -2.06
N TYR A 189 22.12 -3.85 -1.71
CA TYR A 189 20.77 -3.38 -2.04
C TYR A 189 20.13 -2.50 -0.96
N LEU A 190 20.45 -2.71 0.33
CA LEU A 190 19.83 -1.99 1.43
C LEU A 190 20.23 -0.52 1.47
N ILE A 191 21.54 -0.24 1.39
CA ILE A 191 22.10 1.11 1.52
C ILE A 191 21.52 2.08 0.48
N PRO A 192 21.62 1.81 -0.84
CA PRO A 192 21.06 2.72 -1.83
C PRO A 192 19.53 2.82 -1.75
N SER A 193 18.84 1.75 -1.33
CA SER A 193 17.38 1.77 -1.17
C SER A 193 16.90 2.64 -0.02
N ILE A 194 17.58 2.57 1.12
CA ILE A 194 17.31 3.43 2.27
C ILE A 194 17.53 4.89 1.87
N HIS A 195 18.68 5.19 1.26
CA HIS A 195 18.99 6.55 0.86
C HIS A 195 18.00 7.09 -0.19
N TYR A 196 17.66 6.28 -1.19
CA TYR A 196 16.67 6.64 -2.20
C TYR A 196 15.29 6.88 -1.59
N ALA A 197 14.85 6.03 -0.64
CA ALA A 197 13.56 6.17 0.03
C ALA A 197 13.47 7.48 0.83
N ILE A 198 14.53 7.84 1.56
CA ILE A 198 14.60 9.09 2.34
C ILE A 198 14.62 10.30 1.41
N LYS A 199 15.56 10.32 0.45
CA LYS A 199 15.77 11.47 -0.45
C LYS A 199 14.53 11.81 -1.28
N ASN A 200 13.78 10.78 -1.66
CA ASN A 200 12.57 10.91 -2.48
C ASN A 200 11.26 10.88 -1.68
N ASN A 201 11.33 10.86 -0.34
CA ASN A 201 10.18 10.68 0.55
C ASN A 201 9.21 9.60 0.05
N CYS A 202 9.78 8.46 -0.35
CA CYS A 202 9.06 7.37 -0.96
C CYS A 202 9.29 6.08 -0.18
N ARG A 203 8.70 4.99 -0.69
CA ARG A 203 8.81 3.68 -0.08
C ARG A 203 9.45 2.69 -1.01
N VAL A 204 10.38 1.90 -0.47
CA VAL A 204 10.99 0.77 -1.15
C VAL A 204 10.57 -0.52 -0.45
N ALA A 205 10.16 -1.52 -1.22
CA ALA A 205 9.86 -2.85 -0.69
C ALA A 205 10.98 -3.84 -1.05
N ILE A 206 11.41 -4.62 -0.07
CA ILE A 206 12.35 -5.72 -0.23
C ILE A 206 11.57 -7.00 -0.02
N SER A 207 11.46 -7.78 -1.08
CA SER A 207 10.83 -9.08 -1.07
C SER A 207 11.91 -10.15 -0.96
N THR A 208 11.76 -11.07 -0.02
CA THR A 208 12.68 -12.21 0.10
C THR A 208 11.92 -13.53 0.08
N ASN A 209 12.63 -14.61 -0.24
CA ASN A 209 12.00 -15.92 -0.34
C ASN A 209 11.67 -16.54 1.04
N THR A 210 12.64 -16.59 1.96
CA THR A 210 12.50 -17.38 3.20
C THR A 210 12.29 -16.51 4.44
N ILE A 211 11.59 -17.06 5.43
CA ILE A 211 11.39 -16.45 6.75
C ILE A 211 12.74 -16.15 7.42
N ASN A 212 13.71 -17.06 7.30
CA ASN A 212 15.05 -16.87 7.87
C ASN A 212 15.77 -15.63 7.30
N LEU A 213 15.70 -15.42 5.98
CA LEU A 213 16.29 -14.22 5.37
C LEU A 213 15.60 -12.94 5.85
N GLN A 214 14.28 -12.97 6.06
CA GLN A 214 13.54 -11.82 6.61
C GLN A 214 13.99 -11.51 8.03
N HIS A 215 14.12 -12.55 8.86
CA HIS A 215 14.63 -12.37 10.22
C HIS A 215 16.05 -11.85 10.23
N GLN A 216 16.92 -12.30 9.31
CA GLN A 216 18.26 -11.75 9.18
C GLN A 216 18.21 -10.25 8.86
N LEU A 217 17.39 -9.84 7.90
CA LEU A 217 17.24 -8.41 7.56
C LEU A 217 16.71 -7.60 8.74
N ILE A 218 15.63 -8.06 9.39
CA ILE A 218 14.92 -7.29 10.43
C ILE A 218 15.67 -7.26 11.77
N ASN A 219 16.33 -8.35 12.15
CA ASN A 219 16.95 -8.49 13.47
C ASN A 219 18.46 -8.21 13.47
N LYS A 220 19.11 -8.19 12.30
CA LYS A 220 20.56 -7.98 12.19
C LYS A 220 20.91 -6.83 11.25
N ASP A 221 20.61 -6.97 9.96
CA ASP A 221 21.18 -6.09 8.94
C ASP A 221 20.59 -4.66 9.03
N LEU A 222 19.28 -4.51 9.15
CA LEU A 222 18.61 -3.20 9.27
C LEU A 222 18.89 -2.50 10.62
N PRO A 223 18.82 -3.18 11.79
CA PRO A 223 19.25 -2.58 13.05
C PRO A 223 20.71 -2.13 13.04
N PHE A 224 21.58 -2.87 12.34
CA PHE A 224 22.97 -2.49 12.16
C PHE A 224 23.07 -1.22 11.29
N LEU A 225 22.43 -1.19 10.13
CA LEU A 225 22.43 -0.02 9.25
C LEU A 225 21.84 1.22 9.92
N ALA A 226 20.77 1.07 10.71
CA ALA A 226 20.18 2.17 11.47
C ALA A 226 21.13 2.80 12.50
N LYS A 227 22.16 2.05 12.96
CA LYS A 227 23.18 2.57 13.88
C LYS A 227 24.39 3.18 13.18
N VAL A 228 24.60 2.84 11.91
CA VAL A 228 25.83 3.12 11.17
C VAL A 228 25.66 4.20 10.12
N LEU A 229 24.51 4.21 9.44
CA LEU A 229 24.21 5.22 8.44
C LEU A 229 23.88 6.56 9.12
N PRO A 230 24.24 7.70 8.50
CA PRO A 230 23.99 9.04 9.05
C PRO A 230 22.54 9.51 8.85
N PHE A 231 21.62 8.60 8.47
CA PHE A 231 20.25 8.92 8.11
C PHE A 231 19.27 8.13 8.98
N ASP A 232 18.22 8.80 9.44
CA ASP A 232 17.12 8.15 10.15
C ASP A 232 16.13 7.55 9.15
N PHE A 233 15.78 6.28 9.33
CA PHE A 233 14.77 5.60 8.51
C PHE A 233 13.94 4.63 9.34
N GLN A 234 12.69 4.45 8.93
CA GLN A 234 11.79 3.46 9.50
C GLN A 234 11.64 2.27 8.55
N TYR A 235 11.79 1.07 9.11
CA TYR A 235 11.55 -0.18 8.40
C TYR A 235 10.52 -1.03 9.13
N ARG A 236 9.69 -1.78 8.39
CA ARG A 236 8.68 -2.68 8.97
C ARG A 236 8.58 -3.98 8.18
N LEU A 237 8.45 -5.08 8.92
CA LEU A 237 8.11 -6.39 8.36
C LEU A 237 6.60 -6.48 8.18
N LEU A 238 6.17 -6.78 6.96
CA LEU A 238 4.77 -6.99 6.65
C LEU A 238 4.54 -8.48 6.38
N LYS A 239 3.57 -9.03 7.10
CA LYS A 239 3.19 -10.45 7.06
C LYS A 239 1.76 -10.59 6.55
N GLY A 240 1.44 -11.75 5.97
CA GLY A 240 0.06 -12.08 5.61
C GLY A 240 -0.84 -12.16 6.84
N ARG A 241 -2.13 -11.87 6.68
CA ARG A 241 -3.11 -11.80 7.79
C ARG A 241 -3.12 -13.04 8.69
N GLN A 242 -3.00 -14.23 8.10
CA GLN A 242 -2.98 -15.51 8.83
C GLN A 242 -1.76 -15.69 9.74
N ASN A 243 -0.76 -14.81 9.67
CA ASN A 243 0.38 -14.83 10.58
C ASN A 243 0.11 -14.09 11.90
N TYR A 244 -1.08 -13.50 12.08
CA TYR A 244 -1.43 -12.78 13.31
C TYR A 244 -2.54 -13.48 14.06
N ILE A 245 -2.39 -13.59 15.38
CA ILE A 245 -3.46 -14.04 16.26
C ILE A 245 -4.61 -13.03 16.29
N CYS A 246 -5.85 -13.50 16.34
CA CYS A 246 -7.02 -12.64 16.41
C CYS A 246 -7.52 -12.50 17.85
N ILE A 247 -7.25 -11.35 18.47
CA ILE A 247 -7.67 -11.04 19.85
C ILE A 247 -9.17 -11.32 20.07
N ARG A 248 -10.02 -10.96 19.11
CA ARG A 248 -11.47 -11.23 19.18
C ARG A 248 -11.77 -12.73 19.28
N LYS A 249 -11.22 -13.54 18.36
CA LYS A 249 -11.45 -15.00 18.36
C LYS A 249 -10.87 -15.65 19.61
N THR A 250 -9.73 -15.18 20.09
CA THR A 250 -9.14 -15.64 21.36
C THR A 250 -10.08 -15.36 22.54
N LYS A 251 -10.61 -14.14 22.66
CA LYS A 251 -11.57 -13.78 23.72
C LYS A 251 -12.88 -14.60 23.64
N GLU A 252 -13.40 -14.82 22.44
CA GLU A 252 -14.57 -15.68 22.22
C GLU A 252 -14.30 -17.14 22.64
N ALA A 253 -13.14 -17.69 22.26
CA ALA A 253 -12.77 -19.06 22.62
C ALA A 253 -12.60 -19.25 24.14
N ILE A 254 -12.11 -18.23 24.86
CA ILE A 254 -12.03 -18.22 26.33
C ILE A 254 -13.44 -18.15 26.94
N ALA A 255 -14.31 -17.27 26.43
CA ALA A 255 -15.66 -17.08 26.96
C ALA A 255 -16.54 -18.33 26.79
N SER A 256 -16.34 -19.10 25.72
CA SER A 256 -17.05 -20.35 25.45
C SER A 256 -16.40 -21.59 26.09
N ASP A 257 -15.45 -21.42 27.03
CA ASP A 257 -14.71 -22.50 27.73
C ASP A 257 -14.18 -23.60 26.77
N GLY A 258 -13.78 -23.21 25.56
CA GLY A 258 -13.32 -24.11 24.50
C GLY A 258 -14.36 -25.09 23.91
N THR A 259 -15.57 -25.19 24.47
CA THR A 259 -16.56 -26.22 24.11
C THR A 259 -17.30 -25.91 22.80
N GLU A 260 -17.57 -24.63 22.53
CA GLU A 260 -18.18 -24.17 21.28
C GLU A 260 -17.16 -24.05 20.13
N PHE A 261 -15.87 -23.92 20.49
CA PHE A 261 -14.76 -23.76 19.53
C PHE A 261 -14.26 -25.10 18.94
N LEU A 262 -14.93 -26.22 19.27
CA LEU A 262 -14.59 -27.58 18.84
C LEU A 262 -13.09 -27.88 19.03
N LEU A 263 -12.54 -27.53 20.20
CA LEU A 263 -11.17 -27.92 20.55
C LEU A 263 -11.08 -29.43 20.67
N GLU A 264 -10.07 -30.02 20.06
CA GLU A 264 -9.76 -31.44 20.26
C GLU A 264 -9.12 -31.63 21.65
N ALA A 265 -9.28 -32.81 22.25
CA ALA A 265 -8.80 -33.06 23.62
C ALA A 265 -7.27 -32.84 23.78
N ASN A 266 -6.51 -33.02 22.70
CA ASN A 266 -5.06 -32.78 22.63
C ASN A 266 -4.68 -31.31 22.33
N GLU A 267 -5.64 -30.43 22.05
CA GLU A 267 -5.41 -29.02 21.74
C GLU A 267 -5.47 -28.10 22.98
N PHE A 268 -6.04 -28.56 24.10
CA PHE A 268 -6.28 -27.73 25.30
C PHE A 268 -5.00 -27.11 25.89
N ASP A 269 -3.93 -27.89 26.05
CA ASP A 269 -2.66 -27.37 26.58
C ASP A 269 -2.03 -26.32 25.66
N ALA A 270 -2.09 -26.57 24.35
CA ALA A 270 -1.62 -25.65 23.32
C ALA A 270 -2.48 -24.37 23.28
N PHE A 271 -3.79 -24.49 23.46
CA PHE A 271 -4.72 -23.38 23.53
C PHE A 271 -4.42 -22.46 24.73
N ASN A 272 -4.28 -23.03 25.93
CA ASN A 272 -3.94 -22.25 27.12
C ASN A 272 -2.59 -21.54 26.98
N ARG A 273 -1.59 -22.20 26.37
CA ARG A 273 -0.30 -21.57 26.03
C ARG A 273 -0.47 -20.40 25.05
N LEU A 274 -1.27 -20.57 24.00
CA LEU A 274 -1.52 -19.50 23.02
C LEU A 274 -2.27 -18.31 23.63
N VAL A 275 -3.24 -18.56 24.50
CA VAL A 275 -3.98 -17.50 25.22
C VAL A 275 -3.03 -16.68 26.08
N ASN A 276 -2.23 -17.34 26.93
CA ASN A 276 -1.26 -16.65 27.78
C ASN A 276 -0.21 -15.86 26.97
N TRP A 277 0.22 -16.42 25.82
CA TRP A 277 1.13 -15.72 24.91
C TRP A 277 0.45 -14.51 24.24
N ALA A 278 -0.82 -14.62 23.83
CA ALA A 278 -1.55 -13.53 23.19
C ALA A 278 -1.64 -12.26 24.07
N ASP A 279 -1.66 -12.43 25.39
CA ASP A 279 -1.70 -11.32 26.35
C ASP A 279 -0.33 -10.66 26.59
N THR A 280 0.77 -11.34 26.22
CA THR A 280 2.15 -10.90 26.52
C THR A 280 3.01 -10.62 25.29
N THR A 281 2.56 -11.03 24.10
CA THR A 281 3.25 -10.81 22.82
C THR A 281 3.27 -9.34 22.43
N ASN A 282 4.35 -8.94 21.76
CA ASN A 282 4.53 -7.57 21.29
C ASN A 282 3.82 -7.31 19.96
N ASP A 283 3.90 -8.25 19.02
CA ASP A 283 3.39 -8.06 17.64
C ASP A 283 2.28 -9.05 17.26
N GLY A 284 1.96 -10.01 18.13
CA GLY A 284 0.91 -11.02 17.92
C GLY A 284 1.16 -11.94 16.73
N SER A 285 2.40 -12.02 16.25
CA SER A 285 2.74 -12.79 15.07
C SER A 285 3.16 -14.22 15.41
N LEU A 286 2.84 -15.16 14.52
CA LEU A 286 3.25 -16.56 14.66
C LEU A 286 4.77 -16.72 14.79
N SER A 287 5.56 -15.83 14.19
CA SER A 287 7.02 -15.85 14.27
C SER A 287 7.58 -15.40 15.61
N ASP A 288 6.79 -14.72 16.45
CA ASP A 288 7.18 -14.31 17.82
C ASP A 288 6.95 -15.45 18.83
N LEU A 289 6.25 -16.52 18.44
CA LEU A 289 6.11 -17.73 19.25
C LEU A 289 7.41 -18.53 19.28
N ASN A 290 7.82 -18.95 20.48
CA ASN A 290 9.00 -19.79 20.70
C ASN A 290 8.72 -21.30 20.55
N TRP A 291 7.52 -21.67 20.12
CA TRP A 291 7.08 -23.04 19.87
C TRP A 291 6.08 -23.05 18.70
N VAL A 292 5.87 -24.22 18.09
CA VAL A 292 5.00 -24.37 16.92
C VAL A 292 3.61 -24.86 17.38
N PRO A 293 2.54 -24.06 17.24
CA PRO A 293 1.19 -24.52 17.54
C PRO A 293 0.67 -25.52 16.49
N PRO A 294 -0.27 -26.41 16.85
CA PRO A 294 -0.96 -27.23 15.87
C PRO A 294 -1.66 -26.36 14.81
N ASP A 295 -1.53 -26.71 13.53
CA ASP A 295 -2.13 -25.95 12.43
C ASP A 295 -3.64 -25.81 12.58
N SER A 296 -4.32 -26.89 13.02
CA SER A 296 -5.76 -26.92 13.28
C SER A 296 -6.18 -25.88 14.34
N LEU A 297 -5.36 -25.68 15.37
CA LEU A 297 -5.62 -24.72 16.42
C LEU A 297 -5.34 -23.28 15.94
N TRP A 298 -4.23 -23.08 15.24
CA TRP A 298 -3.85 -21.77 14.71
C TRP A 298 -4.87 -21.26 13.68
N GLU A 299 -5.33 -22.10 12.75
CA GLU A 299 -6.37 -21.75 11.78
C GLU A 299 -7.66 -21.26 12.44
N LYS A 300 -8.02 -21.81 13.62
CA LYS A 300 -9.19 -21.37 14.37
C LYS A 300 -8.98 -19.98 14.99
N LEU A 301 -7.79 -19.68 15.52
CA LEU A 301 -7.51 -18.45 16.29
C LEU A 301 -6.90 -17.30 15.47
N CYS A 302 -6.32 -17.55 14.30
CA CYS A 302 -5.65 -16.52 13.52
C CYS A 302 -6.65 -15.55 12.85
N CYS A 303 -6.13 -14.40 12.44
CA CYS A 303 -6.87 -13.45 11.64
C CYS A 303 -7.17 -14.03 10.25
N ASP A 304 -8.42 -13.88 9.81
CA ASP A 304 -8.90 -14.38 8.52
C ASP A 304 -9.74 -13.30 7.82
N LYS A 305 -9.85 -13.34 6.48
CA LYS A 305 -10.59 -12.32 5.72
C LYS A 305 -12.10 -12.49 5.84
N ASP A 306 -12.58 -13.72 5.81
CA ASP A 306 -14.01 -14.00 5.69
C ASP A 306 -14.75 -13.76 7.01
N SER A 307 -14.06 -13.99 8.13
CA SER A 307 -14.60 -13.83 9.49
C SER A 307 -14.28 -12.48 10.16
N CYS A 308 -13.50 -11.60 9.53
CA CYS A 308 -13.09 -10.33 10.14
C CYS A 308 -14.10 -9.20 9.85
N PRO A 309 -14.68 -8.54 10.88
CA PRO A 309 -15.57 -7.39 10.68
C PRO A 309 -14.87 -6.11 10.17
N GLY A 310 -13.54 -6.15 10.03
CA GLY A 310 -12.71 -5.02 9.63
C GLY A 310 -12.78 -3.86 10.62
N ILE A 311 -13.07 -2.66 10.13
CA ILE A 311 -13.17 -1.43 10.94
C ILE A 311 -14.28 -1.53 11.99
N ARG A 312 -15.31 -2.36 11.77
CA ARG A 312 -16.40 -2.57 12.75
C ARG A 312 -16.05 -3.55 13.86
N CYS A 313 -14.83 -4.09 13.87
CA CYS A 313 -14.39 -5.03 14.89
C CYS A 313 -14.26 -4.33 16.24
N THR A 314 -14.81 -4.93 17.30
CA THR A 314 -14.72 -4.41 18.68
C THR A 314 -13.29 -4.28 19.18
N GLN A 315 -12.35 -5.00 18.57
CA GLN A 315 -10.92 -5.02 18.93
C GLN A 315 -10.05 -4.34 17.84
N TYR A 316 -10.60 -3.47 17.00
CA TYR A 316 -9.88 -2.90 15.84
C TYR A 316 -8.62 -2.12 16.22
N ASP A 317 -8.69 -1.31 17.28
CA ASP A 317 -7.58 -0.46 17.71
C ASP A 317 -6.40 -1.27 18.26
N GLU A 318 -6.69 -2.31 19.04
CA GLU A 318 -5.69 -3.22 19.62
C GLU A 318 -5.28 -4.35 18.67
N CYS A 319 -5.94 -4.50 17.51
CA CYS A 319 -5.69 -5.60 16.60
C CYS A 319 -4.27 -5.56 16.02
N PHE A 320 -3.45 -6.55 16.37
CA PHE A 320 -2.08 -6.73 15.89
C PHE A 320 -1.92 -6.56 14.37
N PHE A 321 -2.79 -7.19 13.57
CA PHE A 321 -2.75 -7.09 12.11
C PHE A 321 -2.97 -5.65 11.61
N TYR A 322 -3.95 -4.93 12.17
CA TYR A 322 -4.22 -3.55 11.76
C TYR A 322 -3.16 -2.58 12.30
N THR A 323 -2.63 -2.82 13.50
CA THR A 323 -1.50 -2.08 14.06
C THR A 323 -0.26 -2.22 13.18
N ALA A 324 0.10 -3.45 12.77
CA ALA A 324 1.20 -3.69 11.85
C ALA A 324 0.98 -2.99 10.50
N ARG A 325 -0.25 -2.99 9.97
CA ARG A 325 -0.58 -2.27 8.73
C ARG A 325 -0.47 -0.75 8.84
N ARG A 326 -0.93 -0.16 9.96
CA ARG A 326 -0.76 1.27 10.22
C ARG A 326 0.72 1.63 10.30
N ALA A 327 1.49 0.87 11.06
CA ALA A 327 2.94 1.07 11.17
C ALA A 327 3.67 0.93 9.81
N ALA A 328 3.23 0.01 8.95
CA ALA A 328 3.78 -0.13 7.60
C ALA A 328 3.47 1.06 6.69
N ALA A 329 2.36 1.77 6.93
CA ALA A 329 2.00 2.97 6.16
C ALA A 329 2.95 4.16 6.41
N ASP A 330 3.65 4.17 7.55
CA ASP A 330 4.60 5.22 7.93
C ASP A 330 6.07 4.85 7.65
N ALA A 331 6.34 3.60 7.24
CA ALA A 331 7.70 3.11 7.01
C ALA A 331 8.23 3.46 5.61
N GLN A 332 9.50 3.85 5.51
CA GLN A 332 10.21 4.05 4.23
C GLN A 332 10.62 2.71 3.61
N LEU A 333 10.92 1.70 4.44
CA LEU A 333 11.34 0.39 3.97
C LEU A 333 10.37 -0.70 4.42
N LEU A 334 9.82 -1.46 3.47
CA LEU A 334 8.98 -2.61 3.78
C LEU A 334 9.68 -3.91 3.45
N ILE A 335 9.68 -4.83 4.39
CA ILE A 335 10.22 -6.17 4.19
C ILE A 335 9.01 -7.08 4.06
N VAL A 336 8.93 -7.82 2.96
CA VAL A 336 7.83 -8.73 2.64
C VAL A 336 8.37 -10.07 2.18
N ASN A 337 7.55 -11.12 2.23
CA ASN A 337 7.90 -12.36 1.54
C ASN A 337 7.40 -12.33 0.09
N HIS A 338 8.01 -13.14 -0.78
CA HIS A 338 7.55 -13.26 -2.17
C HIS A 338 6.07 -13.67 -2.26
N HIS A 339 5.62 -14.57 -1.38
CA HIS A 339 4.22 -15.00 -1.38
C HIS A 339 3.25 -13.83 -1.16
N LEU A 340 3.51 -12.93 -0.21
CA LEU A 340 2.67 -11.76 0.08
C LEU A 340 2.70 -10.77 -1.09
N LEU A 341 3.88 -10.57 -1.69
CA LEU A 341 4.03 -9.74 -2.89
C LEU A 341 3.14 -10.25 -4.03
N PHE A 342 3.23 -11.53 -4.36
CA PHE A 342 2.43 -12.09 -5.44
C PHE A 342 0.94 -12.19 -5.11
N SER A 343 0.58 -12.42 -3.84
CA SER A 343 -0.82 -12.30 -3.40
C SER A 343 -1.37 -10.88 -3.60
N ASP A 344 -0.58 -9.84 -3.28
CA ASP A 344 -0.96 -8.44 -3.52
C ASP A 344 -1.13 -8.14 -5.01
N LEU A 345 -0.17 -8.57 -5.83
CA LEU A 345 -0.20 -8.39 -7.28
C LEU A 345 -1.41 -9.10 -7.92
N ALA A 346 -1.72 -10.33 -7.50
CA ALA A 346 -2.88 -11.08 -7.99
C ALA A 346 -4.21 -10.39 -7.62
N LEU A 347 -4.32 -9.82 -6.41
CA LEU A 347 -5.50 -9.06 -6.02
C LEU A 347 -5.67 -7.78 -6.83
N ARG A 348 -4.58 -7.04 -7.07
CA ARG A 348 -4.58 -5.82 -7.89
C ARG A 348 -4.94 -6.10 -9.35
N ALA A 349 -4.41 -7.18 -9.93
CA ALA A 349 -4.72 -7.57 -11.30
C ALA A 349 -6.21 -7.89 -11.51
N ASN A 350 -6.86 -8.45 -10.50
CA ASN A 350 -8.27 -8.84 -10.56
C ASN A 350 -9.26 -7.71 -10.21
N THR A 351 -8.78 -6.59 -9.65
CA THR A 351 -9.65 -5.49 -9.22
C THR A 351 -9.44 -4.28 -10.12
N LYS A 352 -10.44 -3.96 -10.97
CA LYS A 352 -10.43 -2.73 -11.81
C LYS A 352 -10.47 -1.44 -10.99
N GLU A 353 -10.85 -1.52 -9.72
CA GLU A 353 -10.76 -0.42 -8.76
C GLU A 353 -9.57 -0.61 -7.83
N TYR A 354 -8.65 0.36 -7.84
CA TYR A 354 -7.60 0.53 -6.83
C TYR A 354 -8.17 0.81 -5.41
N SER A 355 -9.48 0.70 -5.19
CA SER A 355 -10.20 1.00 -3.95
C SER A 355 -10.14 -0.13 -2.92
N GLN A 356 -9.84 -1.38 -3.33
CA GLN A 356 -9.57 -2.44 -2.36
C GLN A 356 -8.24 -2.17 -1.65
N THR A 357 -8.26 -2.24 -0.32
CA THR A 357 -7.11 -1.96 0.54
C THR A 357 -5.96 -2.90 0.20
N ALA A 358 -5.03 -2.43 -0.62
CA ALA A 358 -3.88 -3.21 -1.04
C ALA A 358 -3.18 -3.84 0.18
N VAL A 359 -2.75 -5.09 0.03
CA VAL A 359 -2.03 -5.84 1.06
C VAL A 359 -0.76 -5.08 1.44
N ILE A 360 -0.02 -4.65 0.43
CA ILE A 360 1.21 -3.88 0.55
C ILE A 360 0.91 -2.40 0.22
N PRO A 361 1.31 -1.43 1.08
CA PRO A 361 1.28 -0.01 0.75
C PRO A 361 1.94 0.31 -0.59
N ALA A 362 1.61 1.46 -1.20
CA ALA A 362 2.26 1.88 -2.43
C ALA A 362 3.78 2.04 -2.22
N CYS A 363 4.56 1.37 -3.07
CA CYS A 363 6.02 1.42 -3.11
C CYS A 363 6.45 1.92 -4.48
N LYS A 364 7.50 2.75 -4.51
CA LYS A 364 8.08 3.27 -5.75
C LYS A 364 9.00 2.25 -6.42
N CYS A 365 9.69 1.43 -5.62
CA CYS A 365 10.62 0.41 -6.08
C CYS A 365 10.44 -0.89 -5.29
N PHE A 366 10.75 -2.01 -5.95
CA PHE A 366 10.81 -3.33 -5.36
C PHE A 366 12.19 -3.95 -5.62
N ILE A 367 12.83 -4.45 -4.57
CA ILE A 367 13.99 -5.34 -4.67
C ILE A 367 13.51 -6.76 -4.40
N LEU A 368 13.87 -7.68 -5.30
CA LEU A 368 13.52 -9.09 -5.18
C LEU A 368 14.81 -9.87 -4.90
N ASP A 369 15.02 -10.22 -3.63
CA ASP A 369 16.17 -11.04 -3.20
C ASP A 369 15.87 -12.53 -3.40
N GLU A 370 16.86 -13.31 -3.81
CA GLU A 370 16.70 -14.72 -4.21
C GLU A 370 15.61 -14.93 -5.28
N ALA A 371 15.64 -14.03 -6.28
CA ALA A 371 14.67 -13.93 -7.38
C ALA A 371 14.46 -15.21 -8.20
N HIS A 372 15.38 -16.17 -8.12
CA HIS A 372 15.25 -17.48 -8.77
C HIS A 372 14.01 -18.27 -8.29
N ASN A 373 13.47 -17.95 -7.11
CA ASN A 373 12.25 -18.58 -6.56
C ASN A 373 10.94 -17.90 -6.99
N LEU A 374 11.02 -16.80 -7.75
CA LEU A 374 9.84 -15.99 -8.10
C LEU A 374 8.89 -16.74 -9.03
N GLU A 375 9.42 -17.50 -10.00
CA GLU A 375 8.60 -18.20 -10.99
C GLU A 375 7.65 -19.21 -10.33
N GLU A 376 8.18 -20.04 -9.43
CA GLU A 376 7.38 -21.01 -8.69
C GLU A 376 6.34 -20.31 -7.81
N THR A 377 6.73 -19.22 -7.15
CA THR A 377 5.83 -18.44 -6.29
C THR A 377 4.71 -17.80 -7.10
N ALA A 378 5.03 -17.20 -8.25
CA ALA A 378 4.06 -16.61 -9.16
C ALA A 378 3.07 -17.66 -9.67
N THR A 379 3.58 -18.82 -10.11
CA THR A 379 2.74 -19.93 -10.60
C THR A 379 1.73 -20.40 -9.56
N LYS A 380 2.12 -20.44 -8.28
CA LYS A 380 1.22 -20.83 -7.18
C LYS A 380 0.10 -19.81 -6.93
N HIS A 381 0.36 -18.51 -7.07
CA HIS A 381 -0.61 -17.44 -6.75
C HIS A 381 -1.50 -17.03 -7.93
N PHE A 382 -0.99 -17.13 -9.16
CA PHE A 382 -1.78 -16.89 -10.37
C PHE A 382 -2.47 -18.18 -10.88
N GLY A 383 -2.04 -19.34 -10.40
CA GLY A 383 -2.67 -20.63 -10.69
C GLY A 383 -3.80 -20.97 -9.71
N PHE A 384 -4.75 -21.78 -10.16
CA PHE A 384 -5.80 -22.35 -9.31
C PHE A 384 -5.51 -23.82 -9.05
N ARG A 385 -5.57 -24.26 -7.78
CA ARG A 385 -5.49 -25.67 -7.40
C ARG A 385 -6.67 -26.03 -6.50
N THR A 386 -7.28 -27.17 -6.76
CA THR A 386 -8.30 -27.77 -5.89
C THR A 386 -7.96 -29.22 -5.61
N ALA A 387 -8.22 -29.66 -4.38
CA ALA A 387 -8.03 -31.04 -3.96
C ALA A 387 -9.29 -31.54 -3.25
N SER A 388 -9.61 -32.82 -3.40
CA SER A 388 -10.81 -33.45 -2.81
C SER A 388 -10.92 -33.17 -1.31
N LEU A 389 -9.81 -33.29 -0.57
CA LEU A 389 -9.76 -33.01 0.87
C LEU A 389 -10.09 -31.54 1.20
N GLY A 390 -9.64 -30.59 0.37
CA GLY A 390 -9.94 -29.17 0.55
C GLY A 390 -11.42 -28.86 0.35
N ILE A 391 -12.03 -29.50 -0.66
CA ILE A 391 -13.48 -29.42 -0.90
C ILE A 391 -14.25 -30.01 0.29
N GLN A 392 -13.86 -31.19 0.77
CA GLN A 392 -14.48 -31.81 1.95
C GLN A 392 -14.37 -30.94 3.20
N ARG A 393 -13.21 -30.30 3.44
CA ARG A 393 -13.04 -29.34 4.56
C ARG A 393 -13.99 -28.15 4.45
N LEU A 394 -14.15 -27.57 3.25
CA LEU A 394 -15.11 -26.47 3.02
C LEU A 394 -16.55 -26.92 3.26
N LEU A 395 -16.95 -28.08 2.73
CA LEU A 395 -18.28 -28.65 2.97
C LEU A 395 -18.53 -28.91 4.45
N ASN A 396 -17.51 -29.38 5.18
CA ASN A 396 -17.60 -29.62 6.61
C ASN A 396 -17.77 -28.33 7.44
N LYS A 397 -17.31 -27.17 6.95
CA LYS A 397 -17.63 -25.88 7.59
C LYS A 397 -19.11 -25.48 7.41
N ILE A 398 -19.71 -25.89 6.29
CA ILE A 398 -21.12 -25.62 5.99
C ILE A 398 -22.01 -26.53 6.85
N TYR A 399 -21.73 -27.83 6.86
CA TYR A 399 -22.52 -28.83 7.58
C TYR A 399 -21.74 -30.11 7.85
N VAL A 400 -21.75 -30.56 9.10
CA VAL A 400 -21.25 -31.88 9.53
C VAL A 400 -22.28 -32.53 10.42
N LYS A 401 -22.59 -33.80 10.12
CA LYS A 401 -23.40 -34.66 10.98
C LYS A 401 -22.49 -35.70 11.65
N LYS A 402 -22.26 -35.54 12.97
CA LYS A 402 -21.54 -36.52 13.79
C LYS A 402 -22.52 -37.18 14.76
N GLY A 403 -23.00 -38.37 14.38
CA GLY A 403 -24.02 -39.10 15.15
C GLY A 403 -25.34 -38.33 15.20
N ARG A 404 -25.81 -37.99 16.42
CA ARG A 404 -27.02 -37.16 16.63
C ARG A 404 -26.75 -35.65 16.64
N ARG A 405 -25.48 -35.21 16.60
CA ARG A 405 -25.12 -33.80 16.61
C ARG A 405 -24.93 -33.30 15.19
N GLU A 406 -25.59 -32.20 14.87
CA GLU A 406 -25.42 -31.45 13.64
C GLU A 406 -24.63 -30.18 13.96
N LEU A 407 -23.56 -29.95 13.20
CA LEU A 407 -22.59 -28.87 13.40
C LEU A 407 -22.38 -28.13 12.07
N GLY A 408 -21.86 -26.90 12.13
CA GLY A 408 -21.58 -26.07 10.97
C GLY A 408 -22.59 -24.95 10.76
N ALA A 409 -22.28 -24.02 9.85
CA ALA A 409 -23.03 -22.77 9.67
C ALA A 409 -24.53 -23.00 9.42
N VAL A 410 -24.89 -24.03 8.65
CA VAL A 410 -26.30 -24.35 8.34
C VAL A 410 -27.06 -24.80 9.59
N SER A 411 -26.44 -25.61 10.45
CA SER A 411 -27.08 -26.09 11.68
C SER A 411 -27.36 -24.95 12.68
N VAL A 412 -26.45 -23.97 12.75
CA VAL A 412 -26.62 -22.77 13.58
C VAL A 412 -27.77 -21.90 13.05
N ILE A 413 -27.82 -21.67 11.74
CA ILE A 413 -28.91 -20.90 11.11
C ILE A 413 -30.25 -21.60 11.32
N TYR A 414 -30.30 -22.93 11.16
CA TYR A 414 -31.54 -23.69 11.36
C TYR A 414 -32.03 -23.63 12.81
N GLY A 415 -31.11 -23.67 13.79
CA GLY A 415 -31.43 -23.51 15.20
C GLY A 415 -31.82 -22.09 15.63
N LEU A 416 -31.50 -21.07 14.82
CA LEU A 416 -31.97 -19.69 15.04
C LEU A 416 -33.32 -19.40 14.38
N LEU A 417 -33.70 -20.20 13.37
CA LEU A 417 -34.96 -20.07 12.62
C LEU A 417 -36.08 -20.99 13.14
N ALA A 418 -35.73 -22.02 13.90
CA ALA A 418 -36.65 -22.91 14.63
C ALA A 418 -36.88 -22.38 16.04
#